data_AF-Q5DHZ0-F1
#
_entry.id   AF-Q5DHZ0-F1
#
_cell.length_a   1.000
_cell.length_b   1.000
_cell.length_c   1.000
_cell.angle_alpha   90.00
_cell.angle_beta   90.00
_cell.angle_gamma   90.00
#
_symmetry.space_group_name_H-M   'P 1'
#
loop_
_entity.id
_entity.type
_entity.pdbx_description
1 polymer ?
#
loop_
_entity_poly.entity_id
_entity_poly.type
_entity_poly.pdbx_seq_one_letter_code
_entity_poly.pdbx_strand_id
1 'polypeptide(L)'
;MALSFDDKVLGEKVHNYCSSSEDEHSAGSGDENEPVTNTLECLKPPNLSHPGYPQTGPKGVVADYKHFKKLQSERDAEEEQKIIEYAKQHSLSCRPYSEDVKACEKTIHTSESSNDDSDDEFLTQYRQNRINELRKAMDYLPTFNKIYDLVADTFIEEVDNTSKDTTVIVFIYENVSSLSCFKI
;
A
#
# COMPACT_ATOMS: atom_id res chain seq x y z
N MET A 1 -20.74 8.23 40.38
CA MET A 1 -19.36 8.16 39.83
C MET A 1 -19.07 9.49 39.18
N ALA A 2 -18.00 10.17 39.58
CA ALA A 2 -17.63 11.46 39.00
C ALA A 2 -16.92 11.22 37.66
N LEU A 3 -17.40 11.85 36.59
CA LEU A 3 -16.80 11.77 35.26
C LEU A 3 -15.41 12.42 35.27
N SER A 4 -14.45 11.81 34.58
CA SER A 4 -13.12 12.39 34.41
C SER A 4 -13.23 13.66 33.56
N PHE A 5 -12.29 14.60 33.72
CA PHE A 5 -12.29 15.84 32.93
C PHE A 5 -12.21 15.54 31.42
N ASP A 6 -11.47 14.50 31.05
CA ASP A 6 -11.37 14.02 29.67
C ASP A 6 -12.73 13.59 29.10
N ASP A 7 -13.60 12.93 29.88
CA ASP A 7 -14.94 12.52 29.41
C ASP A 7 -15.85 13.71 29.09
N LYS A 8 -15.66 14.84 29.79
CA LYS A 8 -16.42 16.09 29.51
C LYS A 8 -15.93 16.81 28.27
N VAL A 9 -14.65 16.69 27.94
CA VAL A 9 -14.04 17.36 26.80
C VAL A 9 -14.21 16.55 25.51
N LEU A 10 -14.14 15.21 25.60
CA LEU A 10 -14.14 14.31 24.44
C LEU A 10 -15.51 13.70 24.12
N GLY A 11 -16.52 13.97 24.95
CA GLY A 11 -17.86 13.37 24.84
C GLY A 11 -17.92 11.96 25.43
N GLU A 12 -19.06 11.63 26.03
CA GLU A 12 -19.26 10.31 26.66
C GLU A 12 -19.12 9.20 25.61
N LYS A 13 -18.19 8.27 25.82
CA LYS A 13 -17.99 7.10 24.95
C LYS A 13 -19.13 6.10 25.14
N VAL A 14 -20.29 6.36 24.53
CA VAL A 14 -21.50 5.53 24.71
C VAL A 14 -21.47 4.24 23.88
N HIS A 15 -20.56 4.08 22.90
CA HIS A 15 -20.56 2.90 22.03
C HIS A 15 -19.15 2.34 21.76
N ASN A 16 -18.73 1.34 22.54
CA ASN A 16 -17.54 0.52 22.27
C ASN A 16 -17.88 -0.98 22.24
N TYR A 17 -18.84 -1.38 21.42
CA TYR A 17 -19.08 -2.81 21.17
C TYR A 17 -19.40 -3.06 19.70
N CYS A 18 -18.46 -3.74 19.04
CA CYS A 18 -18.73 -4.54 17.86
C CYS A 18 -19.28 -5.86 18.36
N SER A 19 -20.59 -6.10 18.25
CA SER A 19 -21.23 -7.36 18.63
C SER A 19 -20.77 -8.48 17.70
N SER A 20 -19.63 -9.11 18.02
CA SER A 20 -19.33 -10.46 17.55
C SER A 20 -19.96 -11.42 18.55
N SER A 21 -21.08 -12.02 18.16
CA SER A 21 -21.71 -13.10 18.91
C SER A 21 -20.73 -14.28 19.02
N GLU A 22 -20.49 -14.67 20.26
CA GLU A 22 -19.72 -15.83 20.70
C GLU A 22 -20.40 -17.15 20.27
N ASP A 23 -19.60 -18.13 19.85
CA ASP A 23 -19.87 -19.56 20.08
C ASP A 23 -18.52 -20.22 20.43
N GLU A 24 -18.43 -20.76 21.64
CA GLU A 24 -17.21 -21.28 22.26
C GLU A 24 -17.00 -22.79 22.04
N HIS A 25 -15.75 -23.22 21.77
CA HIS A 25 -14.95 -24.13 22.62
C HIS A 25 -13.81 -24.82 21.84
N SER A 26 -12.56 -24.63 22.31
CA SER A 26 -11.67 -25.73 22.72
C SER A 26 -10.37 -25.18 23.31
N ALA A 27 -10.10 -25.57 24.55
CA ALA A 27 -8.88 -25.26 25.30
C ALA A 27 -7.63 -25.94 24.72
N GLY A 28 -6.44 -25.37 24.97
CA GLY A 28 -5.18 -26.06 24.73
C GLY A 28 -3.92 -25.20 24.86
N SER A 29 -3.40 -25.12 26.09
CA SER A 29 -2.03 -24.92 26.57
C SER A 29 -1.02 -24.08 25.78
N GLY A 30 -0.40 -23.14 26.51
CA GLY A 30 0.79 -22.42 26.09
C GLY A 30 2.02 -23.31 25.91
N ASP A 31 2.89 -22.87 25.03
CA ASP A 31 4.30 -23.25 25.01
C ASP A 31 5.10 -22.04 24.51
N GLU A 32 6.05 -21.64 25.34
CA GLU A 32 7.02 -20.58 25.11
C GLU A 32 8.06 -21.17 24.13
N ASN A 33 8.11 -20.70 22.89
CA ASN A 33 9.20 -21.08 21.99
C ASN A 33 9.71 -19.88 21.17
N GLU A 34 10.92 -19.48 21.56
CA GLU A 34 11.97 -18.72 20.88
C GLU A 34 11.74 -18.44 19.37
N PRO A 35 11.97 -17.20 18.88
CA PRO A 35 11.88 -16.91 17.46
C PRO A 35 13.09 -17.51 16.74
N VAL A 36 12.93 -18.74 16.25
CA VAL A 36 13.84 -19.35 15.26
C VAL A 36 13.83 -18.47 14.02
N THR A 37 14.93 -17.77 13.79
CA THR A 37 15.21 -16.99 12.58
C THR A 37 15.46 -17.93 11.40
N ASN A 38 14.43 -18.67 10.99
CA ASN A 38 14.39 -19.24 9.65
C ASN A 38 13.95 -18.12 8.71
N THR A 39 14.91 -17.28 8.33
CA THR A 39 14.80 -16.46 7.13
C THR A 39 14.73 -17.40 5.95
N LEU A 40 13.52 -17.90 5.66
CA LEU A 40 13.13 -18.24 4.30
C LEU A 40 13.54 -17.02 3.47
N GLU A 41 14.48 -17.22 2.55
CA GLU A 41 14.81 -16.23 1.53
C GLU A 41 13.54 -15.98 0.72
N CYS A 42 12.72 -15.07 1.24
CA CYS A 42 11.60 -14.49 0.55
C CYS A 42 12.19 -13.94 -0.74
N LEU A 43 11.69 -14.47 -1.87
CA LEU A 43 11.96 -13.95 -3.21
C LEU A 43 12.12 -12.46 -3.09
N LYS A 44 13.33 -11.94 -3.38
CA LYS A 44 13.60 -10.51 -3.25
C LYS A 44 12.45 -9.82 -3.94
N PRO A 45 11.64 -9.05 -3.19
CA PRO A 45 10.48 -8.51 -3.82
C PRO A 45 10.96 -7.64 -4.99
N PRO A 46 10.06 -7.36 -5.94
CA PRO A 46 10.22 -6.20 -6.82
C PRO A 46 10.82 -5.02 -6.06
N ASN A 47 11.52 -4.08 -6.70
CA ASN A 47 11.98 -2.85 -6.05
C ASN A 47 10.78 -2.11 -5.41
N LEU A 48 10.44 -2.52 -4.19
CA LEU A 48 9.36 -1.97 -3.40
C LEU A 48 9.93 -0.70 -2.78
N SER A 49 9.07 0.28 -2.62
CA SER A 49 9.37 1.56 -1.99
C SER A 49 10.07 1.39 -0.64
N HIS A 50 9.77 0.30 0.10
CA HIS A 50 10.39 -0.02 1.40
C HIS A 50 10.77 -1.51 1.51
N PRO A 51 11.97 -1.91 1.08
CA PRO A 51 12.43 -3.28 1.21
C PRO A 51 12.66 -3.65 2.69
N GLY A 52 12.24 -4.86 3.08
CA GLY A 52 12.43 -5.40 4.43
C GLY A 52 11.33 -5.06 5.44
N TYR A 53 10.31 -4.29 5.06
CA TYR A 53 9.13 -4.09 5.89
C TYR A 53 8.11 -5.22 5.67
N PRO A 54 7.34 -5.58 6.72
CA PRO A 54 6.24 -6.52 6.57
C PRO A 54 5.20 -5.95 5.59
N GLN A 55 4.80 -6.75 4.60
CA GLN A 55 3.88 -6.32 3.54
C GLN A 55 2.41 -6.66 3.85
N THR A 56 2.17 -7.59 4.79
CA THR A 56 0.86 -8.19 5.03
C THR A 56 0.46 -8.15 6.51
N GLY A 57 -0.85 -8.29 6.76
CA GLY A 57 -1.43 -8.34 8.11
C GLY A 57 -1.33 -7.02 8.89
N PRO A 58 -1.54 -7.05 10.22
CA PRO A 58 -1.50 -5.85 11.06
C PRO A 58 -0.17 -5.10 10.99
N LYS A 59 0.94 -5.82 10.84
CA LYS A 59 2.27 -5.23 10.70
C LYS A 59 2.43 -4.47 9.37
N GLY A 60 1.87 -5.00 8.28
CA GLY A 60 1.84 -4.33 6.98
C GLY A 60 1.04 -3.04 7.01
N VAL A 61 -0.12 -3.05 7.68
CA VAL A 61 -0.93 -1.83 7.88
C VAL A 61 -0.13 -0.74 8.61
N VAL A 62 0.59 -1.10 9.69
CA VAL A 62 1.43 -0.15 10.42
C VAL A 62 2.60 0.36 9.56
N ALA A 63 3.21 -0.51 8.75
CA ALA A 63 4.29 -0.12 7.85
C ALA A 63 3.80 0.88 6.78
N ASP A 64 2.69 0.57 6.12
CA ASP A 64 2.07 1.45 5.12
C ASP A 64 1.63 2.79 5.75
N TYR A 65 1.11 2.79 6.99
CA TYR A 65 0.76 4.02 7.70
C TYR A 65 1.98 4.91 7.98
N LYS A 66 3.09 4.32 8.45
CA LYS A 66 4.34 5.07 8.67
C LYS A 66 4.86 5.70 7.38
N HIS A 67 4.79 4.93 6.29
CA HIS A 67 5.19 5.43 4.98
C HIS A 67 4.28 6.57 4.50
N PHE A 68 2.96 6.42 4.62
CA PHE A 68 1.99 7.46 4.33
C PHE A 68 2.28 8.75 5.10
N LYS A 69 2.55 8.66 6.41
CA LYS A 69 2.85 9.84 7.24
C LYS A 69 4.15 10.53 6.86
N LYS A 70 5.18 9.76 6.51
CA LYS A 70 6.43 10.31 5.98
C LYS A 70 6.16 11.09 4.69
N LEU A 71 5.41 10.51 3.75
CA LEU A 71 5.08 11.15 2.48
C LEU A 71 4.21 12.40 2.64
N GLN A 72 3.31 12.40 3.63
CA GLN A 72 2.53 13.58 4.01
C GLN A 72 3.46 14.69 4.50
N SER A 73 4.35 14.40 5.45
CA SER A 73 5.29 15.40 5.98
C SER A 73 6.25 15.96 4.92
N GLU A 74 6.66 15.13 3.95
CA GLU A 74 7.50 15.56 2.82
C GLU A 74 6.73 16.51 1.90
N ARG A 75 5.45 16.21 1.59
CA ARG A 75 4.60 17.11 0.80
C ARG A 75 4.40 18.45 1.49
N ASP A 76 4.05 18.44 2.77
CA ASP A 76 3.76 19.66 3.52
C ASP A 76 5.01 20.56 3.55
N ALA A 77 6.19 19.97 3.78
CA ALA A 77 7.46 20.69 3.70
C ALA A 77 7.77 21.25 2.31
N GLU A 78 7.45 20.51 1.24
CA GLU A 78 7.59 21.01 -0.13
C GLU A 78 6.61 22.14 -0.44
N GLU A 79 5.38 22.08 0.05
CA GLU A 79 4.37 23.11 -0.14
C GLU A 79 4.78 24.41 0.56
N GLU A 80 5.23 24.33 1.82
CA GLU A 80 5.76 25.47 2.55
C GLU A 80 6.94 26.13 1.81
N GLN A 81 7.87 25.32 1.27
CA GLN A 81 8.98 25.82 0.47
C GLN A 81 8.50 26.52 -0.81
N LYS A 82 7.53 25.93 -1.53
CA LYS A 82 6.94 26.52 -2.74
C LYS A 82 6.25 27.85 -2.43
N ILE A 83 5.52 27.95 -1.31
CA ILE A 83 4.86 29.19 -0.87
C ILE A 83 5.91 30.28 -0.60
N ILE A 84 6.99 29.94 0.12
CA ILE A 84 8.08 30.88 0.42
C ILE A 84 8.77 31.37 -0.86
N GLU A 85 9.06 30.46 -1.80
CA GLU A 85 9.65 30.81 -3.09
C GLU A 85 8.73 31.69 -3.92
N TYR A 86 7.44 31.35 -3.99
CA TYR A 86 6.44 32.14 -4.69
C TYR A 86 6.31 33.55 -4.11
N ALA A 87 6.25 33.66 -2.77
CA ALA A 87 6.25 34.94 -2.08
C ALA A 87 7.50 35.77 -2.40
N LYS A 88 8.69 35.15 -2.41
CA LYS A 88 9.95 35.83 -2.79
C LYS A 88 9.95 36.30 -4.25
N GLN A 89 9.39 35.53 -5.17
CA GLN A 89 9.28 35.92 -6.58
C GLN A 89 8.34 37.12 -6.77
N HIS A 90 7.26 37.19 -5.98
CA HIS A 90 6.22 38.20 -6.13
C HIS A 90 6.33 39.42 -5.20
N SER A 91 7.25 39.43 -4.24
CA SER A 91 7.41 40.51 -3.24
C SER A 91 7.87 41.86 -3.81
N LEU A 92 8.17 41.97 -5.11
CA LEU A 92 8.58 43.21 -5.78
C LEU A 92 7.46 43.94 -6.53
N SER A 93 6.26 43.36 -6.63
CA SER A 93 5.12 43.98 -7.32
C SER A 93 4.20 44.68 -6.32
N CYS A 94 4.40 45.98 -6.08
CA CYS A 94 3.51 46.78 -5.24
C CYS A 94 2.16 46.95 -5.95
N ARG A 95 1.11 46.28 -5.47
CA ARG A 95 -0.28 46.59 -5.83
C ARG A 95 -0.84 47.73 -4.96
N PRO A 96 -1.78 48.54 -5.47
CA PRO A 96 -2.37 49.64 -4.71
C PRO A 96 -3.28 49.12 -3.58
N TYR A 97 -3.16 49.73 -2.40
CA TYR A 97 -3.86 49.42 -1.14
C TYR A 97 -5.38 49.19 -1.27
N SER A 98 -6.03 49.82 -2.25
CA SER A 98 -7.47 49.67 -2.50
C SER A 98 -7.90 48.28 -3.00
N GLU A 99 -6.99 47.51 -3.60
CA GLU A 99 -7.25 46.14 -4.06
C GLU A 99 -7.00 45.10 -2.95
N ASP A 100 -6.06 45.36 -2.04
CA ASP A 100 -5.72 44.47 -0.92
C ASP A 100 -6.88 44.28 0.06
N VAL A 101 -7.62 45.36 0.36
CA VAL A 101 -8.78 45.31 1.27
C VAL A 101 -9.87 44.36 0.75
N LYS A 102 -10.09 44.35 -0.57
CA LYS A 102 -11.10 43.47 -1.20
C LYS A 102 -10.63 42.02 -1.35
N ALA A 103 -9.32 41.79 -1.47
CA ALA A 103 -8.74 40.46 -1.57
C ALA A 103 -8.67 39.76 -0.20
N CYS A 104 -8.41 40.50 0.87
CA CYS A 104 -8.34 39.98 2.24
C CYS A 104 -9.70 39.45 2.73
N GLU A 105 -10.80 40.13 2.42
CA GLU A 105 -12.15 39.71 2.80
C GLU A 105 -12.58 38.40 2.08
N LYS A 106 -12.11 38.16 0.86
CA LYS A 106 -12.42 36.95 0.07
C LYS A 106 -11.61 35.73 0.49
N THR A 107 -10.39 35.93 1.00
CA THR A 107 -9.47 34.84 1.38
C THR A 107 -9.84 34.20 2.72
N ILE A 108 -10.28 34.99 3.70
CA ILE A 108 -10.71 34.50 5.03
C ILE A 108 -11.90 33.51 4.94
N HIS A 109 -12.80 33.70 3.98
CA HIS A 109 -14.00 32.88 3.85
C HIS A 109 -13.77 31.52 3.14
N THR A 110 -12.58 31.31 2.55
CA THR A 110 -12.28 30.13 1.72
C THR A 110 -11.41 29.09 2.45
N SER A 111 -10.74 29.47 3.55
CA SER A 111 -9.74 28.61 4.23
C SER A 111 -10.30 27.59 5.23
N GLU A 112 -11.59 27.68 5.62
CA GLU A 112 -12.14 26.80 6.67
C GLU A 112 -12.83 25.52 6.15
N SER A 113 -12.94 25.32 4.83
CA SER A 113 -13.64 24.15 4.25
C SER A 113 -12.78 23.26 3.35
N SER A 114 -11.47 23.50 3.25
CA SER A 114 -10.60 22.82 2.25
C SER A 114 -9.74 21.67 2.80
N ASN A 115 -9.75 21.43 4.12
CA ASN A 115 -8.82 20.46 4.73
C ASN A 115 -9.33 19.01 4.75
N ASP A 116 -10.65 18.77 4.80
CA ASP A 116 -11.21 17.41 4.96
C ASP A 116 -11.19 16.62 3.63
N ASP A 117 -11.56 17.27 2.52
CA ASP A 117 -11.59 16.63 1.18
C ASP A 117 -10.17 16.32 0.64
N SER A 118 -9.17 17.13 1.04
CA SER A 118 -7.78 16.99 0.60
C SER A 118 -7.10 15.73 1.17
N ASP A 119 -7.44 15.36 2.41
CA ASP A 119 -6.88 14.18 3.08
C ASP A 119 -7.42 12.88 2.46
N ASP A 120 -8.71 12.84 2.11
CA ASP A 120 -9.35 11.70 1.46
C ASP A 120 -8.83 11.48 0.02
N GLU A 121 -8.59 12.56 -0.72
CA GLU A 121 -7.98 12.49 -2.04
C GLU A 121 -6.55 11.92 -1.94
N PHE A 122 -5.75 12.43 -1.00
CA PHE A 122 -4.39 11.94 -0.82
C PHE A 122 -4.35 10.45 -0.44
N LEU A 123 -5.25 10.00 0.46
CA LEU A 123 -5.33 8.59 0.84
C LEU A 123 -5.71 7.69 -0.36
N THR A 124 -6.56 8.20 -1.24
CA THR A 124 -6.94 7.51 -2.48
C THR A 124 -5.77 7.40 -3.45
N GLN A 125 -5.02 8.49 -3.65
CA GLN A 125 -3.80 8.50 -4.44
C GLN A 125 -2.74 7.54 -3.88
N TYR A 126 -2.56 7.51 -2.55
CA TYR A 126 -1.63 6.60 -1.88
C TYR A 126 -1.97 5.13 -2.17
N ARG A 127 -3.24 4.74 -2.02
CA ARG A 127 -3.70 3.38 -2.33
C ARG A 127 -3.44 3.01 -3.79
N GLN A 128 -3.75 3.91 -4.72
CA GLN A 128 -3.53 3.68 -6.15
C GLN A 128 -2.04 3.53 -6.47
N ASN A 129 -1.18 4.39 -5.90
CA ASN A 129 0.27 4.31 -6.06
C ASN A 129 0.81 2.98 -5.55
N ARG A 130 0.32 2.50 -4.40
CA ARG A 130 0.70 1.21 -3.83
C ARG A 130 0.33 0.03 -4.74
N ILE A 131 -0.86 0.04 -5.32
CA ILE A 131 -1.29 -0.97 -6.29
C ILE A 131 -0.41 -0.93 -7.55
N ASN A 132 -0.11 0.27 -8.05
CA ASN A 132 0.71 0.43 -9.25
C ASN A 132 2.15 -0.04 -9.05
N GLU A 133 2.72 0.21 -7.87
CA GLU A 133 4.03 -0.33 -7.48
C GLU A 133 4.04 -1.87 -7.55
N LEU A 134 3.01 -2.50 -6.98
CA LEU A 134 2.82 -3.97 -7.02
C LEU A 134 2.49 -4.51 -8.43
N ARG A 135 1.99 -3.69 -9.36
CA ARG A 135 1.80 -4.09 -10.76
C ARG A 135 3.09 -4.00 -11.56
N LYS A 136 3.84 -2.91 -11.42
CA LYS A 136 5.16 -2.73 -12.05
C LYS A 136 6.15 -3.81 -11.63
N ALA A 137 5.98 -4.29 -10.41
CA ALA A 137 6.63 -5.48 -9.91
C ALA A 137 6.37 -6.75 -10.73
N MET A 138 5.19 -6.91 -11.32
CA MET A 138 4.89 -8.08 -12.13
C MET A 138 5.37 -7.90 -13.57
N ASP A 139 5.50 -6.65 -14.04
CA ASP A 139 5.91 -6.34 -15.41
C ASP A 139 7.34 -6.77 -15.77
N TYR A 140 8.24 -6.90 -14.79
CA TYR A 140 9.61 -7.38 -15.05
C TYR A 140 9.71 -8.91 -15.15
N LEU A 141 8.64 -9.64 -14.86
CA LEU A 141 8.68 -11.10 -14.87
C LEU A 141 8.90 -11.59 -16.30
N PRO A 142 9.74 -12.64 -16.48
CA PRO A 142 10.03 -13.17 -17.79
C PRO A 142 8.75 -13.69 -18.47
N THR A 143 8.54 -13.29 -19.72
CA THR A 143 7.41 -13.71 -20.55
C THR A 143 7.88 -14.67 -21.64
N PHE A 144 7.02 -15.63 -21.98
CA PHE A 144 7.30 -16.68 -22.95
C PHE A 144 6.18 -16.73 -23.99
N ASN A 145 6.54 -16.87 -25.26
CA ASN A 145 5.60 -16.88 -26.38
C ASN A 145 5.60 -18.20 -27.15
N LYS A 146 6.14 -19.27 -26.55
CA LYS A 146 6.27 -20.59 -27.17
C LYS A 146 6.01 -21.69 -26.16
N ILE A 147 5.50 -22.80 -26.66
CA ILE A 147 5.31 -24.05 -25.93
C ILE A 147 6.46 -24.98 -26.32
N TYR A 148 7.03 -25.66 -25.33
CA TYR A 148 8.11 -26.62 -25.52
C TYR A 148 7.58 -28.03 -25.24
N ASP A 149 7.72 -28.93 -26.22
CA ASP A 149 7.47 -30.35 -26.00
C ASP A 149 8.67 -30.96 -25.29
N LEU A 150 8.44 -31.51 -24.09
CA LEU A 150 9.46 -32.11 -23.25
C LEU A 150 9.29 -33.62 -23.19
N VAL A 151 10.40 -34.35 -23.17
CA VAL A 151 10.44 -35.78 -22.88
C VAL A 151 10.59 -35.96 -21.37
N ALA A 152 10.09 -37.07 -20.83
CA ALA A 152 10.14 -37.36 -19.39
C ALA A 152 11.55 -37.22 -18.79
N ASP A 153 12.58 -37.64 -19.53
CA ASP A 153 13.98 -37.60 -19.07
C ASP A 153 14.55 -36.18 -18.97
N THR A 154 14.10 -35.25 -19.81
CA THR A 154 14.58 -33.85 -19.83
C THR A 154 13.73 -32.91 -18.99
N PHE A 155 12.59 -33.37 -18.47
CA PHE A 155 11.63 -32.55 -17.74
C PHE A 155 12.24 -31.89 -16.50
N ILE A 156 12.96 -32.66 -15.69
CA ILE A 156 13.50 -32.18 -14.40
C ILE A 156 14.57 -31.11 -14.64
N GLU A 157 15.47 -31.35 -15.60
CA GLU A 157 16.56 -30.41 -15.91
C GLU A 157 16.02 -29.06 -16.40
N GLU A 158 14.98 -29.07 -17.25
CA GLU A 158 14.40 -27.83 -17.79
C GLU A 158 13.64 -27.04 -16.71
N VAL A 159 12.93 -27.72 -15.80
CA VAL A 159 12.22 -27.07 -14.70
C VAL A 159 13.21 -26.51 -13.66
N ASP A 160 14.23 -27.28 -13.29
CA ASP A 160 15.19 -26.88 -12.24
C ASP A 160 16.14 -25.77 -12.71
N ASN A 161 16.47 -25.72 -14.00
CA ASN A 161 17.31 -24.65 -14.56
C ASN A 161 16.55 -23.34 -14.80
N THR A 162 15.23 -23.33 -14.64
CA THR A 162 14.41 -22.14 -14.85
C THR A 162 14.56 -21.14 -13.70
N SER A 163 14.39 -19.84 -13.99
CA SER A 163 14.45 -18.78 -12.97
C SER A 163 13.34 -18.98 -11.91
N LYS A 164 13.65 -18.67 -10.64
CA LYS A 164 12.67 -18.69 -9.54
C LYS A 164 11.47 -17.76 -9.76
N ASP A 165 11.65 -16.74 -10.59
CA ASP A 165 10.61 -15.75 -10.91
C ASP A 165 9.67 -16.23 -12.04
N THR A 166 9.99 -17.35 -12.68
CA THR A 166 9.19 -17.92 -13.77
C THR A 166 8.18 -18.92 -13.23
N THR A 167 6.90 -18.74 -13.59
CA THR A 167 5.89 -19.78 -13.38
C THR A 167 5.90 -20.75 -14.56
N VAL A 168 6.20 -22.02 -14.29
CA VAL A 168 6.17 -23.08 -15.31
C VAL A 168 4.82 -23.78 -15.29
N ILE A 169 4.14 -23.78 -16.44
CA ILE A 169 2.88 -24.52 -16.64
C ILE A 169 3.20 -25.77 -17.44
N VAL A 170 2.98 -26.94 -16.84
CA VAL A 170 3.27 -28.23 -17.46
C VAL A 170 1.96 -28.88 -17.89
N PHE A 171 1.82 -29.10 -19.19
CA PHE A 171 0.69 -29.85 -19.74
C PHE A 171 1.15 -31.28 -20.05
N ILE A 172 0.80 -32.22 -19.17
CA ILE A 172 1.06 -33.65 -19.39
C ILE A 172 -0.08 -34.19 -20.26
N TYR A 173 0.25 -34.66 -21.46
CA TYR A 173 -0.71 -35.19 -22.41
C TYR A 173 -0.24 -36.53 -22.99
N GLU A 174 -1.20 -37.29 -23.50
CA GLU A 174 -0.94 -38.54 -24.22
C GLU A 174 -1.47 -38.38 -25.65
N ASN A 175 -0.71 -38.87 -26.64
CA ASN A 175 -1.10 -38.83 -28.05
C ASN A 175 -2.09 -39.96 -28.40
N VAL A 176 -3.10 -40.14 -27.56
CA VAL A 176 -4.29 -40.91 -27.90
C VAL A 176 -5.31 -39.92 -28.45
N SER A 177 -5.95 -40.30 -29.56
CA SER A 177 -6.97 -39.54 -30.32
C SER A 177 -8.24 -39.15 -29.54
N SER A 178 -8.14 -38.98 -28.22
CA SER A 178 -9.11 -38.34 -27.37
C SER A 178 -9.24 -36.86 -27.76
N LEU A 179 -10.46 -36.46 -28.15
CA LEU A 179 -10.79 -35.12 -28.64
C LEU A 179 -10.46 -33.97 -27.67
N SER A 180 -10.09 -34.26 -26.42
CA SER A 180 -9.80 -33.27 -25.38
C SER A 180 -8.39 -32.67 -25.46
N CYS A 181 -7.41 -33.37 -26.04
CA CYS A 181 -6.02 -32.89 -26.08
C CYS A 181 -5.67 -32.08 -27.34
N PHE A 182 -6.59 -31.98 -28.32
CA PHE A 182 -6.30 -31.41 -29.65
C PHE A 182 -6.89 -30.02 -29.91
N LYS A 183 -7.39 -29.32 -28.89
CA LYS A 183 -8.00 -27.98 -29.06
C LYS A 183 -7.12 -26.89 -28.45
N ILE A 184 -6.29 -26.30 -29.31
CA ILE A 184 -5.77 -24.93 -29.17
C ILE A 184 -6.43 -24.10 -30.27
#